data_AF-W9SK15-F1
#
_entry.id   AF-W9SK15-F1
#
_cell.length_a   1.000
_cell.length_b   1.000
_cell.length_c   1.000
_cell.angle_alpha   90.00
_cell.angle_beta   90.00
_cell.angle_gamma   90.00
#
_symmetry.space_group_name_H-M   'P 1'
#
loop_
_entity.id
_entity.type
_entity.pdbx_description
1 polymer ?
#
loop_
_entity_poly.entity_id
_entity_poly.type
_entity_poly.pdbx_seq_one_letter_code
_entity_poly.pdbx_strand_id
1 'polypeptide(L)'
;MEHYHDLHEAEKILDNLLLQEELHWKQRSRISWLEAAIEEITNFIQLSVTKETNQFLLAPFSDQEILDAIKSMPPDKSPGEDGMPAIFSQKNRRTVGSLVTKAVQEIMW
;
A
#
# COMPACT_ATOMS: atom_id res chain seq x y z
N MET A 1 35.75 -19.65 36.96
CA MET A 1 34.42 -19.56 37.61
C MET A 1 34.06 -18.08 37.81
N GLU A 2 34.98 -17.28 38.34
CA GLU A 2 34.89 -15.80 38.45
C GLU A 2 34.61 -15.08 37.11
N HIS A 3 35.38 -15.36 36.06
CA HIS A 3 35.15 -14.79 34.72
C HIS A 3 33.75 -15.01 34.11
N TYR A 4 33.10 -16.14 34.42
CA TYR A 4 31.73 -16.41 33.93
C TYR A 4 30.68 -15.65 34.75
N HIS A 5 30.97 -15.42 36.03
CA HIS A 5 30.15 -14.57 36.89
C HIS A 5 30.20 -13.12 36.42
N ASP A 6 31.40 -12.63 36.10
CA ASP A 6 31.62 -11.27 35.59
C ASP A 6 30.92 -11.05 34.25
N LEU A 7 30.96 -12.04 33.34
CA LEU A 7 30.24 -11.98 32.07
C LEU A 7 28.73 -11.93 32.24
N HIS A 8 28.18 -12.75 33.13
CA HIS A 8 26.74 -12.78 33.40
C HIS A 8 26.25 -11.48 34.07
N GLU A 9 27.09 -10.86 34.90
CA GLU A 9 26.77 -9.58 35.51
C GLU A 9 26.84 -8.43 34.50
N ALA A 10 27.84 -8.45 33.60
CA ALA A 10 27.92 -7.50 32.49
C ALA A 10 26.71 -7.61 31.55
N GLU A 11 26.25 -8.84 31.26
CA GLU A 11 25.04 -9.11 30.47
C GLU A 11 23.79 -8.48 31.12
N LYS A 12 23.59 -8.71 32.42
CA LYS A 12 22.46 -8.10 33.16
C LYS A 12 22.50 -6.57 33.17
N ILE A 13 23.70 -5.99 33.27
CA ILE A 13 23.89 -4.54 33.23
C ILE A 13 23.50 -4.01 31.84
N LEU A 14 23.94 -4.69 30.77
CA LEU A 14 23.60 -4.31 29.40
C LEU A 14 22.09 -4.37 29.16
N ASP A 15 21.42 -5.43 29.61
CA ASP A 15 19.97 -5.56 29.50
C ASP A 15 19.23 -4.44 30.23
N ASN A 16 19.70 -4.06 31.43
CA ASN A 16 19.13 -2.95 32.17
C ASN A 16 19.31 -1.62 31.45
N LEU A 17 20.51 -1.37 30.91
CA LEU A 17 20.83 -0.14 30.19
C LEU A 17 20.02 -0.04 28.89
N LEU A 18 19.88 -1.14 28.16
CA LEU A 18 19.06 -1.18 26.95
C LEU A 18 17.59 -0.88 27.27
N LEU A 19 17.05 -1.47 28.34
CA LEU A 19 15.68 -1.19 28.78
C LEU A 19 15.52 0.27 29.21
N GLN A 20 16.49 0.83 29.94
CA GLN A 20 16.49 2.25 30.31
C GLN A 20 16.50 3.14 29.06
N GLU A 21 17.29 2.78 28.06
CA GLU A 21 17.37 3.50 26.79
C GLU A 21 16.04 3.46 26.03
N GLU A 22 15.42 2.27 25.88
CA GLU A 22 14.10 2.11 25.27
C GLU A 22 13.03 2.94 25.99
N LEU A 23 13.01 2.92 27.33
CA LEU A 23 12.07 3.70 28.14
C LEU A 23 12.29 5.21 27.98
N HIS A 24 13.55 5.64 27.98
CA HIS A 24 13.92 7.04 27.80
C HIS A 24 13.53 7.54 26.39
N TRP A 25 13.79 6.76 25.34
CA TRP A 25 13.34 7.09 24.00
C TRP A 25 11.82 7.09 23.89
N LYS A 26 11.13 6.15 24.53
CA LYS A 26 9.66 6.12 24.56
C LYS A 26 9.08 7.40 25.18
N GLN A 27 9.59 7.83 26.33
CA GLN A 27 9.17 9.08 26.99
C GLN A 27 9.45 10.33 26.13
N ARG A 28 10.60 10.37 25.45
CA ARG A 28 11.02 11.52 24.63
C ARG A 28 10.41 11.57 23.24
N SER A 29 10.01 10.41 22.70
CA SER A 29 9.50 10.29 21.33
C SER A 29 8.18 11.03 21.09
N ARG A 30 7.47 11.44 22.16
CA ARG A 30 6.17 12.10 22.11
C ARG A 30 5.15 11.35 21.23
N ILE A 31 5.37 10.07 20.92
CA ILE A 31 4.52 9.29 20.01
C ILE A 31 3.08 9.33 20.46
N SER A 32 2.82 9.12 21.75
CA SER A 32 1.47 9.21 22.33
C SER A 32 0.83 10.60 22.14
N TRP A 33 1.59 11.70 22.23
CA TRP A 33 1.06 13.04 21.97
C TRP A 33 0.85 13.30 20.48
N LEU A 34 1.70 12.74 19.62
CA LEU A 34 1.53 12.84 18.16
C LEU A 34 0.30 12.04 17.70
N GLU A 35 0.09 10.83 18.23
CA GLU A 35 -1.08 10.00 17.98
C GLU A 35 -2.37 10.73 18.37
N ALA A 36 -2.43 11.26 19.59
CA ALA A 36 -3.59 12.03 20.06
C ALA A 36 -3.83 13.30 19.24
N ALA A 37 -2.77 14.02 18.85
CA ALA A 37 -2.89 15.21 18.01
C ALA A 37 -3.37 14.87 16.58
N ILE A 38 -2.91 13.74 16.02
CA ILE A 38 -3.37 13.27 14.70
C ILE A 38 -4.86 12.87 14.78
N GLU A 39 -5.28 12.19 15.84
CA GLU A 39 -6.69 11.86 16.07
C GLU A 39 -7.55 13.12 16.18
N GLU A 40 -7.08 14.14 16.92
CA GLU A 40 -7.78 15.42 17.02
C GLU A 40 -7.87 16.13 15.65
N ILE A 41 -6.76 16.23 14.91
CA ILE A 41 -6.73 16.88 13.59
C ILE A 41 -7.63 16.15 12.58
N THR A 42 -7.63 14.82 12.60
CA THR A 42 -8.45 14.02 11.67
C THR A 42 -9.94 14.22 11.88
N ASN A 43 -10.40 14.56 13.10
CA ASN A 43 -11.80 14.93 13.34
C ASN A 43 -12.23 16.24 12.64
N PHE A 44 -11.29 17.12 12.29
CA PHE A 44 -11.56 18.33 11.51
C PHE A 44 -11.50 18.11 10.00
N ILE A 45 -10.98 16.98 9.55
CA ILE A 45 -10.93 16.61 8.13
C ILE A 45 -12.28 16.00 7.76
N GLN A 46 -12.98 16.62 6.81
CA GLN A 46 -14.22 16.05 6.29
C GLN A 46 -13.91 14.73 5.56
N LEU A 47 -14.69 13.70 5.88
CA LEU A 47 -14.58 12.39 5.25
C LEU A 47 -15.06 12.47 3.79
N SER A 48 -14.12 12.47 2.85
CA SER A 48 -14.42 12.56 1.41
C SER A 48 -14.85 11.23 0.78
N VAL A 49 -14.48 10.10 1.40
CA VAL A 49 -14.73 8.76 0.85
C VAL A 49 -15.69 8.02 1.77
N THR A 50 -16.94 7.80 1.33
CA THR A 50 -17.90 7.02 2.11
C THR A 50 -17.52 5.54 2.11
N LYS A 51 -18.14 4.75 3.00
CA LYS A 51 -17.92 3.29 3.04
C LYS A 51 -18.29 2.64 1.71
N GLU A 52 -19.35 3.11 1.08
CA GLU A 52 -19.85 2.64 -0.20
C GLU A 52 -18.87 2.98 -1.32
N THR A 53 -18.33 4.22 -1.34
CA THR A 53 -17.28 4.61 -2.29
C THR A 53 -16.03 3.76 -2.10
N ASN A 54 -15.61 3.52 -0.86
CA ASN A 54 -14.46 2.68 -0.58
C ASN A 54 -14.69 1.22 -1.02
N GLN A 55 -15.87 0.67 -0.76
CA GLN A 55 -16.24 -0.68 -1.23
C GLN A 55 -16.24 -0.77 -2.75
N PHE A 56 -16.74 0.26 -3.43
CA PHE A 56 -16.72 0.33 -4.89
C PHE A 56 -15.29 0.41 -5.43
N LEU A 57 -14.43 1.26 -4.85
CA LEU A 57 -13.03 1.42 -5.27
C LEU A 57 -12.17 0.17 -5.00
N LEU A 58 -12.54 -0.63 -4.00
CA LEU A 58 -11.87 -1.88 -3.66
C LEU A 58 -12.48 -3.11 -4.38
N ALA A 59 -13.54 -2.94 -5.16
CA ALA A 59 -14.13 -4.05 -5.90
C ALA A 59 -13.23 -4.43 -7.09
N PRO A 60 -13.16 -5.73 -7.46
CA PRO A 60 -12.51 -6.13 -8.71
C PRO A 60 -13.18 -5.48 -9.91
N PHE A 61 -12.38 -5.05 -10.90
CA PHE A 61 -12.90 -4.50 -12.14
C PHE A 61 -13.76 -5.53 -12.87
N SER A 62 -14.92 -5.07 -13.32
CA SER A 62 -15.80 -5.84 -14.19
C SER A 62 -15.25 -5.87 -15.61
N ASP A 63 -15.62 -6.91 -16.36
CA ASP A 63 -15.34 -6.97 -17.79
C ASP A 63 -15.87 -5.71 -18.50
N GLN A 64 -17.05 -5.21 -18.12
CA GLN A 64 -17.63 -4.05 -18.78
C GLN A 64 -16.78 -2.78 -18.60
N GLU A 65 -16.26 -2.54 -17.39
CA GLU A 65 -15.38 -1.40 -17.10
C GLU A 65 -14.07 -1.46 -17.89
N ILE A 66 -13.46 -2.65 -17.98
CA ILE A 66 -12.23 -2.88 -18.76
C ILE A 66 -12.49 -2.54 -20.23
N LEU A 67 -13.67 -2.88 -20.75
CA LEU A 67 -14.02 -2.65 -22.15
C LEU A 67 -14.30 -1.19 -22.46
N ASP A 68 -14.99 -0.51 -21.56
CA ASP A 68 -15.28 0.89 -21.72
C ASP A 68 -14.00 1.72 -21.60
N ALA A 69 -13.05 1.30 -20.75
CA ALA A 69 -11.70 1.86 -20.69
C ALA A 69 -10.91 1.62 -22.00
N ILE A 70 -10.95 0.41 -22.58
CA ILE A 70 -10.28 0.13 -23.85
C ILE A 70 -10.86 0.97 -25.00
N LYS A 71 -12.19 1.14 -25.02
CA LYS A 71 -12.88 1.93 -26.05
C LYS A 71 -12.68 3.43 -25.88
N SER A 72 -12.46 3.92 -24.66
CA SER A 72 -12.25 5.35 -24.41
C SER A 72 -10.88 5.85 -24.86
N MET A 73 -9.93 4.94 -25.15
CA MET A 73 -8.63 5.31 -25.69
C MET A 73 -8.73 5.81 -27.15
N PRO A 74 -8.12 6.94 -27.51
CA PRO A 74 -7.97 7.35 -28.90
C PRO A 74 -7.24 6.26 -29.71
N PRO A 75 -7.71 5.89 -30.90
CA PRO A 75 -7.12 4.82 -31.70
C PRO A 75 -5.70 5.14 -32.19
N ASP A 76 -5.37 6.42 -32.28
CA ASP A 76 -4.08 7.00 -32.66
C ASP A 76 -3.17 7.33 -31.46
N LYS A 77 -3.55 6.90 -30.25
CA LYS A 77 -2.73 7.09 -29.06
C LYS A 77 -1.36 6.40 -29.23
N SER A 78 -0.32 7.07 -28.74
CA SER A 78 1.05 6.55 -28.77
C SER A 78 1.13 5.13 -28.21
N PRO A 79 1.92 4.24 -28.84
CA PRO A 79 2.08 2.87 -28.39
C PRO A 79 2.71 2.79 -27.00
N GLY A 80 2.42 1.71 -26.28
CA GLY A 80 3.07 1.38 -25.02
C GLY A 80 4.51 0.92 -25.20
N GLU A 81 5.14 0.48 -24.11
CA GLU A 81 6.48 -0.13 -24.14
C GLU A 81 6.56 -1.38 -25.03
N ASP A 82 5.42 -2.02 -25.30
CA ASP A 82 5.24 -3.16 -26.20
C ASP A 82 5.24 -2.77 -27.69
N GLY A 83 5.24 -1.46 -28.01
CA GLY A 83 5.18 -0.95 -29.37
C GLY A 83 3.81 -1.10 -30.05
N MET A 84 2.77 -1.52 -29.34
CA MET A 84 1.44 -1.77 -29.92
C MET A 84 0.56 -0.51 -29.81
N PRO A 85 -0.06 -0.05 -30.92
CA PRO A 85 -0.99 1.07 -30.87
C PRO A 85 -2.32 0.67 -30.21
N ALA A 86 -3.01 1.61 -29.56
CA ALA A 86 -4.25 1.34 -28.82
C ALA A 86 -5.35 0.65 -29.65
N ILE A 87 -5.39 0.92 -30.96
CA ILE A 87 -6.32 0.28 -31.91
C ILE A 87 -6.15 -1.25 -32.01
N PHE A 88 -4.95 -1.78 -31.72
CA PHE A 88 -4.69 -3.22 -31.71
C PHE A 88 -5.55 -3.92 -30.64
N SER A 89 -5.54 -3.40 -29.42
CA SER A 89 -6.31 -3.95 -28.29
C SER A 89 -7.82 -3.78 -28.49
N GLN A 90 -8.24 -2.68 -29.12
CA GLN A 90 -9.64 -2.45 -29.49
C GLN A 90 -10.16 -3.47 -30.52
N LYS A 91 -9.36 -3.77 -31.56
CA LYS A 91 -9.75 -4.68 -32.65
C LYS A 91 -9.58 -6.15 -32.29
N ASN A 92 -8.51 -6.52 -31.60
CA ASN A 92 -8.18 -7.92 -31.29
C ASN A 92 -8.74 -8.41 -29.95
N ARG A 93 -9.66 -7.65 -29.35
CA ARG A 93 -10.32 -7.93 -28.08
C ARG A 93 -10.86 -9.36 -27.97
N ARG A 94 -11.42 -9.96 -29.03
CA ARG A 94 -11.94 -11.35 -28.95
C ARG A 94 -10.85 -12.36 -28.58
N THR A 95 -9.60 -12.06 -28.93
CA THR A 95 -8.44 -12.91 -28.70
C THR A 95 -7.72 -12.52 -27.40
N VAL A 96 -7.56 -11.22 -27.14
CA VAL A 96 -6.80 -10.75 -25.97
C VAL A 96 -7.66 -10.46 -24.74
N GLY A 97 -8.99 -10.37 -24.87
CA GLY A 97 -9.88 -9.89 -23.81
C GLY A 97 -9.81 -10.72 -22.54
N SER A 98 -9.88 -12.05 -22.65
CA SER A 98 -9.77 -12.93 -21.47
C SER A 98 -8.37 -12.92 -20.85
N LEU A 99 -7.33 -12.66 -21.64
CA LEU A 99 -5.95 -12.56 -21.15
C LEU A 99 -5.73 -11.23 -20.44
N VAL A 100 -6.25 -10.15 -21.02
CA VAL A 100 -6.18 -8.79 -20.44
C VAL A 100 -6.99 -8.70 -19.16
N THR A 101 -8.21 -9.24 -19.10
CA THR A 101 -9.00 -9.28 -17.85
C THR A 101 -8.24 -10.03 -16.76
N LYS A 102 -7.68 -11.20 -17.06
CA LYS A 102 -6.90 -11.99 -16.10
C LYS A 102 -5.64 -11.24 -15.65
N ALA A 103 -4.87 -10.68 -16.59
CA ALA A 103 -3.66 -9.92 -16.27
C ALA A 103 -3.97 -8.69 -15.43
N VAL A 104 -5.04 -7.94 -15.73
CA VAL A 104 -5.47 -6.78 -14.92
C VAL A 104 -5.86 -7.22 -13.51
N GLN A 105 -6.57 -8.35 -13.36
CA GLN A 105 -6.91 -8.91 -12.06
C GLN A 105 -5.70 -9.42 -11.27
N GLU A 106 -4.68 -9.97 -11.95
CA GLU A 106 -3.45 -10.48 -11.33
C GLU A 106 -2.40 -9.39 -10.99
N ILE A 107 -2.36 -8.28 -11.74
CA ILE A 107 -1.37 -7.21 -11.53
C ILE A 107 -1.85 -6.21 -10.47
N MET A 108 -3.16 -6.00 -10.36
CA MET A 108 -3.73 -4.97 -9.48
C MET A 108 -4.20 -5.50 -8.12
N TRP A 109 -4.05 -6.80 -7.85
CA TRP A 109 -4.40 -7.45 -6.58
C TRP A 109 -3.32 -8.42 -6.11
#